data_AF-A0A368T295-F1
#
_entry.id   AF-A0A368T295-F1
#
_cell.length_a   1.000
_cell.length_b   1.000
_cell.length_c   1.000
_cell.angle_alpha   90.00
_cell.angle_beta   90.00
_cell.angle_gamma   90.00
#
_symmetry.space_group_name_H-M   'P 1'
#
loop_
_entity.id
_entity.type
_entity.pdbx_description
1 polymer ?
#
loop_
_entity_poly.entity_id
_entity_poly.type
_entity_poly.pdbx_seq_one_letter_code
_entity_poly.pdbx_strand_id
1 'polypeptide(L)' 'MTQLNCPKCPGGLSRRVLVGVTVDQCAKCRGIFLDRGELEQLLRR' A
#
# COMPACT_ATOMS: atom_id res chain seq x y z
N MET A 1 -18.40 -6.30 -2.02
CA MET A 1 -16.97 -6.17 -2.38
C MET A 1 -16.41 -5.00 -1.58
N THR A 2 -15.64 -5.27 -0.53
CA THR A 2 -15.10 -4.25 0.37
C THR A 2 -13.92 -3.53 -0.30
N GLN A 3 -14.15 -2.30 -0.76
CA GLN A 3 -13.12 -1.45 -1.33
C GLN A 3 -12.30 -0.82 -0.20
N LEU A 4 -11.00 -1.09 -0.17
CA LEU A 4 -10.08 -0.49 0.80
C LEU A 4 -9.87 0.99 0.42
N ASN A 5 -10.31 1.88 1.30
CA ASN A 5 -10.16 3.33 1.12
C ASN A 5 -8.89 3.80 1.81
N CYS A 6 -8.24 4.81 1.22
CA CYS A 6 -7.08 5.42 1.85
C CYS A 6 -7.52 6.19 3.11
N PRO A 7 -6.87 6.00 4.27
CA PRO A 7 -7.24 6.74 5.48
C PRO A 7 -6.83 8.21 5.46
N LYS A 8 -5.97 8.61 4.51
CA LYS A 8 -5.48 10.00 4.38
C LYS A 8 -6.29 10.85 3.41
N CYS A 9 -7.01 10.24 2.47
CA CYS A 9 -7.71 10.96 1.41
C CYS A 9 -8.85 10.11 0.82
N PRO A 10 -9.81 10.68 0.07
CA PRO A 10 -10.93 9.94 -0.51
C PRO A 10 -10.53 9.05 -1.72
N GLY A 11 -9.24 8.71 -1.87
CA GLY A 11 -8.77 7.84 -2.93
C GLY A 11 -8.86 6.36 -2.54
N GLY A 12 -9.14 5.50 -3.51
CA GLY A 12 -9.07 4.05 -3.33
C GLY A 12 -7.62 3.55 -3.23
N LEU A 13 -7.43 2.47 -2.47
CA LEU A 13 -6.19 1.69 -2.47
C LEU A 13 -6.22 0.69 -3.63
N SER A 14 -5.06 0.47 -4.25
CA SER A 14 -4.88 -0.50 -5.32
C SER A 14 -3.60 -1.28 -5.06
N ARG A 15 -3.70 -2.61 -5.14
CA ARG A 15 -2.60 -3.52 -4.91
C ARG A 15 -1.55 -3.37 -6.03
N ARG A 16 -0.29 -3.21 -5.65
CA ARG A 16 0.86 -3.07 -6.55
C ARG A 16 2.04 -3.87 -6.01
N VAL A 17 2.96 -4.27 -6.87
CA VAL A 17 4.20 -4.94 -6.47
C VAL A 17 5.34 -3.93 -6.53
N LEU A 18 6.01 -3.69 -5.40
CA LEU A 18 7.19 -2.86 -5.27
C LEU A 18 8.36 -3.73 -4.82
N VAL A 19 9.40 -3.84 -5.64
CA VAL A 19 10.63 -4.58 -5.30
C VAL A 19 10.32 -6.03 -4.84
N GLY A 20 9.32 -6.67 -5.46
CA GLY A 20 8.88 -8.03 -5.11
C GLY A 20 7.92 -8.13 -3.92
N VAL A 21 7.64 -7.03 -3.21
CA VAL A 21 6.67 -6.97 -2.10
C VAL A 21 5.34 -6.44 -2.62
N THR A 22 4.25 -7.13 -2.29
CA THR A 22 2.89 -6.67 -2.63
C THR A 22 2.46 -5.63 -1.62
N VAL A 23 2.02 -4.46 -2.07
CA VAL A 23 1.62 -3.34 -1.19
C VAL A 23 0.35 -2.69 -1.73
N ASP A 24 -0.41 -2.03 -0.85
CA ASP A 24 -1.59 -1.29 -1.27
C ASP A 24 -1.26 0.20 -1.43
N GLN A 25 -1.27 0.70 -2.67
CA GLN A 25 -0.96 2.09 -2.97
C GLN A 25 -2.23 2.89 -3.28
N CYS A 26 -2.36 4.07 -2.66
CA CYS A 26 -3.44 4.99 -2.98
C CYS A 26 -3.24 5.63 -4.36
N ALA A 27 -4.28 5.57 -5.20
CA ALA A 27 -4.25 6.16 -6.54
C ALA A 27 -4.24 7.71 -6.54
N LYS A 28 -4.63 8.35 -5.43
CA LYS A 28 -4.75 9.82 -5.34
C LYS A 28 -3.55 10.47 -4.65
N CYS A 29 -3.25 10.09 -3.41
CA CYS A 29 -2.17 10.71 -2.64
C CYS A 29 -0.83 9.96 -2.76
N ARG A 30 -0.81 8.80 -3.43
CA ARG A 30 0.36 7.89 -3.57
C ARG A 30 0.89 7.33 -2.25
N GLY A 31 0.12 7.43 -1.16
CA GLY A 31 0.44 6.78 0.11
C GLY A 31 0.47 5.26 -0.04
N ILE A 32 1.44 4.61 0.60
CA ILE A 32 1.58 3.16 0.62
C ILE A 32 1.05 2.67 1.97
N PHE A 33 0.13 1.71 1.91
CA PHE A 33 -0.36 0.96 3.04
C PHE A 33 0.42 -0.34 3.11
N LEU A 34 1.08 -0.54 4.24
CA LEU A 34 1.90 -1.70 4.54
C LEU A 34 1.31 -2.40 5.75
N ASP A 35 1.16 -3.70 5.64
CA ASP A 35 0.85 -4.53 6.79
C ASP A 35 2.07 -4.68 7.70
N ARG A 36 1.81 -5.14 8.93
CA ARG A 36 2.88 -5.38 9.91
C ARG A 36 3.89 -6.38 9.32
N GLY A 37 5.15 -5.97 9.24
CA GLY A 37 6.26 -6.78 8.72
C GLY A 37 6.61 -6.54 7.25
N GLU A 38 5.73 -5.93 6.45
CA GLU A 38 6.05 -5.62 5.04
C GLU A 38 7.09 -4.50 4.91
N LEU A 39 7.04 -3.51 5.81
CA LEU A 39 8.06 -2.46 5.86
C LEU A 39 9.45 -3.05 6.08
N GLU A 40 9.58 -4.06 6.95
CA GLU A 40 10.87 -4.71 7.17
C GLU A 40 11.34 -5.50 5.95
N GLN A 41 10.42 -6.08 5.16
CA GLN A 41 10.79 -6.72 3.89
C GLN A 41 11.28 -5.71 2.86
N LEU A 42 10.67 -4.52 2.80
CA LEU A 42 11.14 -3.43 1.94
C LEU A 42 12.50 -2.84 2.38
N LEU A 43 12.82 -2.89 3.68
CA LEU A 43 14.05 -2.34 4.24
C LEU A 43 15.22 -3.33 4.32
N ARG A 44 14.95 -4.65 4.26
CA ARG A 44 15.98 -5.69 4.20
C ARG A 44 16.66 -5.66 2.83
N ARG A 45 17.83 -5.03 2.78
CA ARG A 45 18.76 -5.03 1.65
C ARG A 45 19.74 -6.19 1.73
#